data_AF-N4W8K6-F1
#
_entry.id   AF-N4W8K6-F1
#
_cell.length_a   1.000
_cell.length_b   1.000
_cell.length_c   1.000
_cell.angle_alpha   90.00
_cell.angle_beta   90.00
_cell.angle_gamma   90.00
#
_symmetry.space_group_name_H-M   'P 1'
#
loop_
_entity.id
_entity.type
_entity.pdbx_description
1 polymer ?
#
loop_
_entity_poly.entity_id
_entity_poly.type
_entity_poly.pdbx_seq_one_letter_code
_entity_poly.pdbx_strand_id
1 'polypeptide(L)'
;MTQQNVIEVPDNLWPVADFFMKDLGDTVDLTNESQMSALIEGWFYLYLTVVVFAILAYKFGFAKKLSPVKSLVVYILLLIGTFFLTLIFGLNLPLAESLFIIAIVMGVYRLRLHRERKQQHNDEERA
;
A
#
# COMPACT_ATOMS: atom_id res chain seq x y z
N MET A 1 35.02 -23.68 -1.49
CA MET A 1 34.09 -22.93 -0.62
C MET A 1 33.10 -22.25 -1.55
N THR A 2 32.00 -22.92 -1.88
CA THR A 2 30.92 -22.35 -2.70
C THR A 2 30.22 -21.29 -1.84
N GLN A 3 30.33 -20.02 -2.24
CA GLN A 3 29.65 -18.92 -1.58
C GLN A 3 28.14 -19.16 -1.67
N GLN A 4 27.51 -19.45 -0.53
CA GLN A 4 26.07 -19.48 -0.38
C GLN A 4 25.54 -18.04 -0.47
N ASN A 5 25.33 -17.55 -1.70
CA ASN A 5 24.59 -16.31 -1.95
C ASN A 5 23.07 -16.58 -1.92
N VAL A 6 22.62 -17.24 -0.87
CA VAL A 6 21.19 -17.50 -0.63
C VAL A 6 20.67 -16.47 0.35
N ILE A 7 19.51 -15.89 0.05
CA ILE A 7 18.77 -15.04 0.98
C ILE A 7 17.68 -15.91 1.60
N GLU A 8 17.69 -16.00 2.93
CA GLU A 8 16.60 -16.59 3.69
C GLU A 8 15.44 -15.58 3.76
N VAL A 9 14.27 -15.99 3.29
CA VAL A 9 13.06 -15.17 3.33
C VAL A 9 12.36 -15.44 4.67
N PRO A 10 11.84 -14.41 5.38
CA PRO A 10 11.10 -14.66 6.61
C PRO A 10 9.88 -15.56 6.36
N ASP A 11 9.72 -16.64 7.13
CA ASP A 11 8.60 -17.60 7.02
C ASP A 11 7.23 -17.06 7.46
N ASN A 12 7.20 -15.85 8.04
CA ASN A 12 6.02 -15.25 8.66
C ASN A 12 5.57 -13.97 7.95
N LEU A 13 5.55 -14.01 6.62
CA LEU A 13 5.08 -12.90 5.78
C LEU A 13 3.62 -12.55 6.07
N TRP A 14 3.30 -11.27 5.95
CA TRP A 14 1.92 -10.79 5.98
C TRP A 14 1.15 -11.25 4.74
N PRO A 15 -0.18 -11.45 4.79
CA PRO A 15 -0.94 -12.08 3.73
C PRO A 15 -0.72 -11.50 2.32
N VAL A 16 -0.62 -10.17 2.19
CA VAL A 16 -0.37 -9.53 0.89
C VAL A 16 1.07 -9.77 0.45
N ALA A 17 2.03 -9.70 1.36
CA ALA A 17 3.44 -9.98 1.04
C ALA A 17 3.65 -11.46 0.67
N ASP A 18 3.06 -12.37 1.45
CA ASP A 18 3.06 -13.82 1.21
C ASP A 18 2.48 -14.16 -0.16
N PHE A 19 1.35 -13.54 -0.53
CA PHE A 19 0.74 -13.74 -1.85
C PHE A 19 1.69 -13.42 -3.01
N PHE A 20 2.44 -12.32 -2.93
CA PHE A 20 3.38 -11.93 -3.98
C PHE A 20 4.71 -12.68 -3.93
N MET A 21 5.09 -13.21 -2.77
CA MET A 21 6.34 -13.94 -2.58
C MET A 21 6.19 -15.46 -2.62
N LYS A 22 4.97 -15.98 -2.81
CA LYS A 22 4.66 -17.42 -2.74
C LYS A 22 5.50 -18.31 -3.67
N ASP A 23 5.97 -17.77 -4.79
CA ASP A 23 6.70 -18.53 -5.82
C ASP A 23 8.20 -18.71 -5.50
N LEU A 24 8.70 -18.07 -4.43
CA LEU A 24 10.12 -17.98 -4.12
C LEU A 24 10.68 -19.11 -3.25
N GLY A 25 9.82 -19.79 -2.49
CA GLY A 25 10.26 -20.73 -1.47
C GLY A 25 10.97 -20.07 -0.28
N ASP A 26 11.45 -20.89 0.65
CA ASP A 26 12.09 -20.51 1.92
C ASP A 26 13.48 -19.86 1.72
N THR A 27 14.21 -20.31 0.70
CA THR A 27 15.56 -19.82 0.39
C THR A 27 15.65 -19.38 -1.06
N VAL A 28 16.09 -18.15 -1.28
CA VAL A 28 16.27 -17.60 -2.63
C VAL A 28 17.73 -17.62 -3.03
N ASP A 29 18.03 -18.35 -4.11
CA ASP A 29 19.36 -18.37 -4.71
C ASP A 29 19.53 -17.19 -5.69
N LEU A 30 20.40 -16.24 -5.34
CA LEU A 30 20.69 -15.07 -6.16
C LEU A 30 21.49 -15.38 -7.43
N THR A 31 22.04 -16.60 -7.53
CA THR A 31 22.77 -17.04 -8.73
C THR A 31 21.82 -17.58 -9.80
N ASN A 32 20.58 -17.88 -9.44
CA ASN A 32 19.58 -18.38 -10.35
C ASN A 32 18.77 -17.22 -10.95
N GLU A 33 18.83 -17.06 -12.27
CA GLU A 33 18.12 -16.01 -12.98
C GLU A 33 16.60 -16.08 -12.77
N SER A 34 16.02 -17.27 -12.64
CA SER A 34 14.56 -17.42 -12.48
C SER A 34 14.08 -16.97 -11.10
N GLN A 35 14.81 -17.32 -10.04
CA GLN A 35 14.45 -16.92 -8.66
C GLN A 35 14.69 -15.43 -8.43
N MET A 36 15.76 -14.88 -9.01
CA MET A 36 16.02 -13.44 -9.01
C MET A 36 14.88 -12.67 -9.70
N SER A 37 14.37 -13.15 -10.85
CA SER A 37 13.23 -12.51 -11.53
C SER A 37 11.98 -12.53 -10.66
N ALA A 38 11.65 -13.69 -10.08
CA ALA A 38 10.49 -13.84 -9.20
C ALA A 38 10.56 -12.91 -7.97
N LEU A 39 11.76 -12.71 -7.41
CA LEU A 39 11.97 -11.78 -6.27
C LEU A 39 11.60 -10.35 -6.65
N ILE A 40 12.16 -9.91 -7.78
CA ILE A 40 12.01 -8.54 -8.24
C ILE A 40 10.55 -8.30 -8.62
N GLU A 41 9.92 -9.25 -9.30
CA GLU A 41 8.51 -9.20 -9.68
C GLU A 41 7.59 -9.13 -8.45
N GLY A 42 7.77 -10.05 -7.48
CA GLY A 42 6.99 -10.07 -6.24
C GLY A 42 7.13 -8.76 -5.46
N TRP A 43 8.36 -8.27 -5.30
CA TRP A 43 8.62 -7.01 -4.61
C TRP A 43 7.99 -5.82 -5.35
N PHE A 44 8.06 -5.81 -6.68
CA PHE A 44 7.48 -4.76 -7.50
C PHE A 44 5.95 -4.73 -7.41
N TYR A 45 5.28 -5.88 -7.44
CA TYR A 45 3.83 -5.96 -7.27
C TYR A 45 3.37 -5.55 -5.87
N LEU A 46 4.13 -5.93 -4.83
CA LEU A 46 3.89 -5.50 -3.46
C LEU A 46 4.02 -3.96 -3.36
N TYR A 47 5.11 -3.40 -3.88
CA TYR A 47 5.33 -1.95 -3.91
C TYR A 47 4.21 -1.22 -4.65
N LEU A 48 3.80 -1.72 -5.83
CA LEU A 48 2.72 -1.13 -6.61
C LEU A 48 1.38 -1.16 -5.84
N THR A 49 1.10 -2.26 -5.13
CA THR A 49 -0.09 -2.39 -4.28
C THR A 49 -0.08 -1.37 -3.13
N VAL A 50 1.05 -1.24 -2.44
CA VAL A 50 1.25 -0.25 -1.36
C VAL A 50 1.05 1.17 -1.88
N VAL A 51 1.64 1.51 -3.03
CA VAL A 51 1.48 2.82 -3.67
C VAL A 51 0.02 3.11 -3.97
N VAL A 52 -0.70 2.16 -4.57
CA VAL A 52 -2.13 2.32 -4.89
C VAL A 52 -2.94 2.57 -3.63
N PHE A 53 -2.74 1.77 -2.57
CA PHE A 53 -3.46 1.97 -1.32
C PHE A 53 -3.07 3.28 -0.62
N ALA A 54 -1.81 3.70 -0.68
CA ALA A 54 -1.37 4.97 -0.13
C ALA A 54 -1.99 6.17 -0.88
N ILE A 55 -2.14 6.09 -2.21
CA ILE A 55 -2.85 7.10 -3.01
C ILE A 55 -4.35 7.14 -2.64
N LEU A 56 -4.99 5.97 -2.46
CA LEU A 56 -6.37 5.90 -2.00
C LEU A 56 -6.53 6.52 -0.60
N ALA A 57 -5.66 6.15 0.34
CA ALA A 57 -5.64 6.69 1.69
C ALA A 57 -5.41 8.21 1.66
N TYR A 58 -4.54 8.75 0.81
CA TYR A 58 -4.37 10.19 0.62
C TYR A 58 -5.65 10.86 0.12
N LYS A 59 -6.27 10.32 -0.93
CA LYS A 59 -7.48 10.89 -1.55
C LYS A 59 -8.69 10.88 -0.62
N PHE A 60 -8.77 9.91 0.29
CA PHE A 60 -9.81 9.86 1.33
C PHE A 60 -9.43 10.64 2.58
N GLY A 61 -8.15 10.66 2.94
CA GLY A 61 -7.55 11.34 4.09
C GLY A 61 -7.73 12.86 4.05
N PHE A 62 -7.52 13.45 2.87
CA PHE A 62 -7.62 14.89 2.71
C PHE A 62 -9.07 15.33 2.45
N ALA A 63 -9.68 15.90 3.49
CA ALA A 63 -11.03 16.49 3.42
C ALA A 63 -11.11 17.75 2.56
N LYS A 64 -9.98 18.42 2.30
CA LYS A 64 -9.90 19.69 1.54
C LYS A 64 -9.19 19.45 0.20
N LYS A 65 -9.76 19.95 -0.90
CA LYS A 65 -9.11 19.91 -2.22
C LYS A 65 -7.82 20.75 -2.15
N LEU A 66 -6.66 20.11 -2.24
CA LEU A 66 -5.39 20.82 -2.39
C LEU A 66 -5.28 21.40 -3.82
N SER A 67 -4.56 22.51 -3.94
CA SER A 67 -4.16 23.03 -5.26
C SER A 67 -3.46 21.92 -6.07
N PRO A 68 -3.70 21.80 -7.39
CA PRO A 68 -3.15 20.72 -8.22
C PRO A 68 -1.63 20.56 -8.08
N VAL A 69 -0.91 21.68 -7.98
CA VAL A 69 0.56 21.68 -7.79
C VAL A 69 0.96 21.07 -6.46
N LYS A 70 0.23 21.38 -5.38
CA LYS A 70 0.52 20.82 -4.04
C LYS A 70 0.22 19.32 -4.00
N SER A 71 -0.82 18.87 -4.69
CA SER A 71 -1.12 17.44 -4.78
C SER A 71 -0.03 16.66 -5.53
N LEU A 72 0.56 17.26 -6.57
CA LEU A 72 1.67 16.64 -7.30
C LEU A 72 2.89 16.41 -6.42
N VAL A 73 3.27 17.42 -5.61
CA VAL A 73 4.38 17.29 -4.66
C VAL A 73 4.11 16.16 -3.66
N VAL A 74 2.87 16.04 -3.15
CA VAL A 74 2.53 14.96 -2.21
C VAL A 74 2.57 13.59 -2.89
N TYR A 75 2.13 13.46 -4.15
CA TYR A 75 2.24 12.18 -4.87
C TYR A 75 3.68 11.75 -5.10
N ILE A 76 4.58 12.70 -5.40
CA ILE A 76 6.02 12.41 -5.50
C ILE A 76 6.56 11.96 -4.14
N LEU A 77 6.20 12.68 -3.07
CA LEU A 77 6.61 12.34 -1.71
C LEU A 77 6.06 10.97 -1.27
N LEU A 78 4.85 10.63 -1.70
CA LEU A 78 4.22 9.32 -1.47
C LEU A 78 4.97 8.21 -2.19
N LEU A 79 5.30 8.38 -3.48
CA LEU A 79 6.07 7.38 -4.23
C LEU A 79 7.43 7.14 -3.56
N ILE A 80 8.16 8.21 -3.25
CA ILE A 80 9.48 8.10 -2.62
C ILE A 80 9.35 7.50 -1.21
N GLY A 81 8.42 7.99 -0.40
CA GLY A 81 8.21 7.52 0.97
C GLY A 81 7.81 6.05 1.00
N THR A 82 6.82 5.65 0.21
CA THR A 82 6.40 4.25 0.11
C THR A 82 7.46 3.34 -0.50
N PHE A 83 8.33 3.85 -1.38
CA PHE A 83 9.47 3.10 -1.89
C PHE A 83 10.42 2.73 -0.75
N PHE A 84 10.85 3.71 0.06
CA PHE A 84 11.70 3.43 1.22
C PHE A 84 11.01 2.56 2.27
N LEU A 85 9.72 2.80 2.54
CA LEU A 85 8.95 1.97 3.47
C LEU A 85 8.85 0.52 2.98
N THR A 86 8.62 0.31 1.69
CA THR A 86 8.52 -1.05 1.12
C THR A 86 9.88 -1.74 1.07
N LEU A 87 10.94 -1.00 0.79
CA LEU A 87 12.31 -1.51 0.79
C LEU A 87 12.74 -2.00 2.19
N ILE A 88 12.43 -1.24 3.24
CA ILE A 88 12.87 -1.52 4.61
C ILE A 88 11.91 -2.47 5.34
N PHE A 89 10.61 -2.29 5.14
CA PHE A 89 9.56 -2.93 5.95
C PHE A 89 8.57 -3.78 5.17
N GLY A 90 8.69 -3.88 3.84
CA GLY A 90 7.67 -4.51 2.98
C GLY A 90 7.35 -5.96 3.32
N LEU A 91 8.32 -6.72 3.84
CA LEU A 91 8.15 -8.14 4.19
C LEU A 91 7.69 -8.35 5.65
N ASN A 92 8.22 -7.55 6.58
CA ASN A 92 8.05 -7.78 8.02
C ASN A 92 6.82 -7.08 8.63
N LEU A 93 6.30 -6.04 7.99
CA LEU A 93 5.18 -5.24 8.50
C LEU A 93 3.93 -5.37 7.62
N PRO A 94 2.73 -5.24 8.21
CA PRO A 94 1.44 -5.29 7.49
C PRO A 94 1.19 -3.96 6.74
N LEU A 95 2.11 -3.57 5.86
CA LEU A 95 2.09 -2.24 5.25
C LEU A 95 0.86 -2.07 4.34
N ALA A 96 0.60 -3.05 3.47
CA ALA A 96 -0.53 -3.03 2.55
C ALA A 96 -1.87 -3.17 3.29
N GLU A 97 -1.95 -4.08 4.26
CA GLU A 97 -3.16 -4.34 5.05
C GLU A 97 -3.53 -3.12 5.91
N SER A 98 -2.55 -2.46 6.52
CA SER A 98 -2.77 -1.24 7.29
C SER A 98 -3.34 -0.13 6.41
N LEU A 99 -2.75 0.09 5.23
CA LEU A 99 -3.25 1.07 4.27
C LEU A 99 -4.65 0.73 3.76
N PHE A 100 -4.93 -0.55 3.54
CA PHE A 100 -6.25 -1.03 3.13
C PHE A 100 -7.31 -0.72 4.21
N ILE A 101 -7.03 -1.02 5.47
CA ILE A 101 -7.93 -0.72 6.60
C ILE A 101 -8.16 0.80 6.71
N ILE A 102 -7.09 1.61 6.62
CA ILE A 102 -7.20 3.07 6.65
C ILE A 102 -8.10 3.57 5.52
N ALA A 103 -7.93 3.06 4.30
CA ALA A 103 -8.75 3.43 3.16
C ALA A 103 -10.24 3.10 3.38
N ILE A 104 -10.54 1.93 3.96
CA ILE A 104 -11.91 1.53 4.31
C ILE A 104 -12.49 2.48 5.37
N VAL A 105 -11.79 2.72 6.47
CA VAL A 105 -12.26 3.56 7.58
C VAL A 105 -12.59 4.97 7.08
N MET A 106 -11.68 5.56 6.29
CA MET A 106 -11.89 6.89 5.71
C MET A 106 -13.03 6.89 4.68
N GLY A 107 -13.17 5.83 3.88
CA GLY A 107 -14.28 5.64 2.95
C GLY A 107 -15.64 5.62 3.66
N VAL A 108 -15.77 4.83 4.72
CA VAL A 108 -16.99 4.72 5.53
C VAL A 108 -17.32 6.04 6.21
N TYR A 109 -16.32 6.71 6.81
CA TYR A 109 -16.50 8.03 7.43
C TYR A 109 -17.04 9.05 6.43
N ARG A 110 -16.47 9.08 5.22
CA ARG A 110 -16.91 9.98 4.16
C ARG A 110 -18.37 9.71 3.76
N LEU A 111 -18.76 8.44 3.60
CA LEU A 111 -20.13 8.08 3.25
C LEU A 111 -21.15 8.49 4.34
N ARG A 112 -20.79 8.31 5.62
CA ARG A 112 -21.65 8.75 6.74
C ARG A 112 -21.86 10.26 6.73
N LEU A 113 -20.78 11.04 6.60
CA LEU A 113 -20.85 12.51 6.63
C LEU A 113 -21.66 13.10 5.46
N HIS A 114 -21.61 12.48 4.28
CA HIS A 114 -22.41 12.95 3.13
C HIS A 114 -23.90 12.68 3.33
N ARG A 115 -24.28 11.64 4.10
CA ARG A 115 -25.68 11.35 4.43
C ARG A 115 -26.25 12.36 5.42
N GLU A 116 -25.50 12.73 6.46
CA GLU A 116 -25.93 13.72 7.46
C GLU A 116 -26.19 15.09 6.84
N ARG A 117 -25.31 15.56 5.95
CA ARG A 117 -25.50 16.82 5.22
C ARG A 117 -26.72 16.82 4.30
N LYS A 118 -27.10 15.66 3.77
CA LYS A 118 -28.25 15.53 2.87
C LYS A 118 -29.58 15.47 3.62
N GLN A 119 -29.57 15.02 4.88
CA GLN A 119 -30.76 15.04 5.74
C GLN A 119 -31.08 16.45 6.22
N GLN A 120 -30.08 17.23 6.66
CA GLN A 120 -30.30 18.61 7.12
C GLN A 120 -30.88 19.52 6.03
N HIS A 121 -30.44 19.39 4.78
CA HIS A 121 -30.93 20.21 3.67
C HIS A 121 -32.38 19.88 3.26
N ASN A 122 -32.85 18.66 3.51
CA ASN A 122 -34.24 18.26 3.21
C ASN A 122 -35.22 18.69 4.31
N ASP A 123 -34.74 18.88 5.54
CA ASP A 123 -35.57 19.30 6.67
C ASP A 123 -35.77 20.83 6.67
N GLU A 124 -34.79 21.62 6.22
CA GLU A 124 -34.93 23.07 6.00
C GLU A 124 -35.84 23.43 4.82
N GLU A 125 -35.92 22.59 3.77
CA GLU A 125 -36.78 22.84 2.60
C GLU A 125 -38.28 22.53 2.87
N ARG A 126 -38.59 21.91 4.02
CA ARG A 126 -39.95 21.51 4.44
C ARG A 126 -40.52 22.38 5.59
N ALA A 127 -39.73 23.30 6.13
CA ALA A 127 -40.12 24.25 7.18
C ALA A 127 -40.44 25.63 6.58
#